data_AF-A0A7D7PIV4-F1
#
_entry.id   AF-A0A7D7PIV4-F1
#
_cell.length_a   1.000
_cell.length_b   1.000
_cell.length_c   1.000
_cell.angle_alpha   90.00
_cell.angle_beta   90.00
_cell.angle_gamma   90.00
#
_symmetry.space_group_name_H-M   'P 1'
#
loop_
_entity.id
_entity.type
_entity.pdbx_description
1 polymer ?
#
loop_
_entity_poly.entity_id
_entity_poly.type
_entity_poly.pdbx_seq_one_letter_code
_entity_poly.pdbx_strand_id
1 'polypeptide(L)'
;MVRASCVLASCALVALLLAVPAASYPRYQNNYYRNDGPYDPEEIMDMLNRLGNLIQMERKMENFKDDITSEKRAIDLGLSRGYSGAMQAKHLLGLAAANYEGGPGRRRRDAH
;
A
#
# COMPACT_ATOMS: atom_id res chain seq x y z
N MET A 1 -18.18 -6.65 65.38
CA MET A 1 -18.60 -5.29 64.99
C MET A 1 -17.40 -4.63 64.31
N VAL A 2 -17.45 -4.45 62.99
CA VAL A 2 -16.36 -3.79 62.26
C VAL A 2 -16.40 -2.30 62.62
N ARG A 3 -15.28 -1.75 63.12
CA ARG A 3 -15.21 -0.34 63.50
C ARG A 3 -15.37 0.52 62.25
N ALA A 4 -16.17 1.58 62.32
CA ALA A 4 -16.41 2.49 61.19
C ALA A 4 -15.11 3.06 60.58
N SER A 5 -14.06 3.18 61.40
CA SER A 5 -12.71 3.54 60.96
C SER A 5 -12.11 2.58 59.93
N CYS A 6 -12.36 1.27 60.06
CA CYS A 6 -11.87 0.27 59.11
C CYS A 6 -12.60 0.35 57.77
N VAL A 7 -13.91 0.64 57.80
CA VAL A 7 -14.70 0.84 56.58
C VAL A 7 -14.21 2.08 55.83
N LEU A 8 -14.03 3.20 56.53
CA LEU A 8 -13.51 4.43 55.92
C LEU A 8 -12.10 4.25 55.34
N ALA A 9 -11.22 3.55 56.05
CA ALA A 9 -9.87 3.24 55.56
C ALA A 9 -9.90 2.37 54.29
N SER A 10 -10.79 1.36 54.24
CA SER A 10 -10.96 0.53 53.05
C SER A 10 -11.53 1.32 51.86
N CYS A 11 -12.50 2.21 52.08
CA CYS A 11 -13.03 3.08 51.03
C CYS A 11 -11.98 4.04 50.49
N ALA A 12 -11.15 4.63 51.36
CA ALA A 12 -10.06 5.51 50.95
C ALA A 12 -9.02 4.77 50.09
N LEU A 13 -8.63 3.55 50.48
CA LEU A 13 -7.71 2.71 49.70
C LEU A 13 -8.28 2.33 48.34
N VAL A 14 -9.56 1.96 48.27
CA VAL A 14 -10.23 1.65 47.00
C VAL A 14 -10.30 2.88 46.10
N ALA A 15 -10.64 4.05 46.63
CA ALA A 15 -10.66 5.30 45.86
C ALA A 15 -9.28 5.65 45.30
N LEU A 16 -8.22 5.42 46.07
CA LEU A 16 -6.84 5.69 45.66
C LEU A 16 -6.38 4.72 44.56
N LEU A 17 -6.71 3.43 44.68
CA LEU A 17 -6.45 2.43 43.63
C LEU A 17 -7.20 2.72 42.33
N LEU A 18 -8.39 3.32 42.40
CA LEU A 18 -9.14 3.75 41.21
C LEU A 18 -8.62 5.05 40.58
N ALA A 19 -8.01 5.93 41.37
CA ALA A 19 -7.45 7.20 40.90
C ALA A 19 -6.04 7.06 40.29
N VAL A 20 -5.25 6.07 40.73
CA VAL A 20 -3.89 5.84 40.21
C VAL A 20 -3.83 5.60 38.69
N PRO A 21 -4.71 4.77 38.09
CA PRO A 21 -4.76 4.61 36.64
C PRO A 21 -4.96 5.95 35.91
N ALA A 22 -5.81 6.83 36.46
CA ALA A 22 -6.15 8.12 35.86
C ALA A 22 -4.98 9.13 35.82
N ALA A 23 -3.98 8.97 36.71
CA ALA A 23 -2.77 9.78 36.74
C ALA A 23 -1.65 9.22 35.83
N SER A 24 -1.65 7.89 35.59
CA SER A 24 -0.67 7.21 34.73
C SER A 24 -1.04 7.19 33.25
N TYR A 25 -2.28 7.54 32.87
CA TYR A 25 -2.56 7.80 31.47
C TYR A 25 -1.80 9.07 31.06
N PRO A 26 -0.94 9.01 30.03
CA PRO A 26 -0.39 10.22 29.45
C PRO A 26 -1.58 11.09 29.07
N ARG A 27 -1.75 12.21 29.79
CA ARG A 27 -2.62 13.29 29.34
C ARG A 27 -1.95 13.77 28.07
N TYR A 28 -2.35 13.20 26.93
CA TYR A 28 -2.08 13.79 25.63
C TYR A 28 -2.77 15.14 25.67
N GLN A 29 -2.00 16.15 26.10
CA GLN A 29 -2.39 17.53 26.00
C GLN A 29 -2.57 17.74 24.50
N ASN A 30 -3.84 17.79 24.09
CA ASN A 30 -4.22 17.82 22.69
C ASN A 30 -3.79 19.16 22.09
N ASN A 31 -2.51 19.28 21.78
CA ASN A 31 -1.84 20.47 21.23
C ASN A 31 -2.16 20.65 19.75
N TYR A 32 -3.32 20.16 19.27
CA TYR A 32 -3.77 20.37 17.89
C TYR A 32 -3.92 21.86 17.53
N TYR A 33 -4.11 22.72 18.54
CA TYR A 33 -4.22 24.17 18.37
C TYR A 33 -2.99 24.93 18.88
N ARG A 34 -1.90 24.24 19.21
CA ARG A 34 -0.65 24.92 19.57
C ARG A 34 -0.02 25.44 18.28
N ASN A 35 -0.27 26.72 18.01
CA ASN A 35 0.19 27.48 16.85
C ASN A 35 1.73 27.72 16.85
N ASP A 36 2.50 26.80 17.44
CA ASP A 36 3.97 26.80 17.50
C ASP A 36 4.56 25.73 16.56
N GLY A 37 3.77 25.26 15.59
CA GLY A 37 4.26 24.37 14.54
C GLY A 37 5.15 25.15 13.56
N PRO A 38 6.24 24.58 13.03
CA PRO A 38 7.14 25.28 12.12
C PRO A 38 6.56 25.52 10.71
N TYR A 39 5.31 25.12 10.48
CA TYR A 39 4.65 25.15 9.17
C TYR A 39 3.33 25.90 9.27
N ASP A 40 3.15 26.87 8.39
CA ASP A 40 1.89 27.59 8.28
C ASP A 40 0.80 26.68 7.71
N PRO A 41 -0.48 26.80 8.16
CA PRO A 41 -1.58 25.98 7.67
C PRO A 41 -1.75 25.98 6.14
N GLU A 42 -1.40 27.10 5.49
CA GLU A 42 -1.43 27.25 4.04
C GLU A 42 -0.38 26.38 3.33
N GLU A 43 0.82 26.28 3.90
CA GLU A 43 1.91 25.46 3.37
C GLU A 43 1.58 23.97 3.48
N ILE A 44 0.95 23.55 4.58
CA ILE A 44 0.46 22.18 4.75
C ILE A 44 -0.58 21.85 3.68
N MET A 45 -1.50 22.77 3.40
CA MET A 45 -2.51 22.57 2.36
C MET A 45 -1.89 22.48 0.96
N ASP A 46 -0.88 23.28 0.64
CA ASP A 46 -0.15 23.19 -0.64
C ASP A 46 0.59 21.85 -0.78
N MET A 47 1.26 21.39 0.29
CA MET A 47 1.90 20.07 0.32
C MET A 47 0.90 18.93 0.10
N LEU A 48 -0.27 18.98 0.73
CA LEU A 48 -1.33 17.98 0.57
C LEU A 48 -1.90 17.99 -0.86
N ASN A 49 -2.11 19.16 -1.44
CA ASN A 49 -2.57 19.29 -2.83
C ASN A 49 -1.55 18.74 -3.82
N ARG A 50 -0.26 19.04 -3.61
CA ARG A 50 0.84 18.52 -4.43
C ARG A 50 0.93 16.99 -4.35
N LEU A 51 0.78 16.43 -3.14
CA LEU A 51 0.73 14.97 -2.95
C LEU A 51 -0.47 14.34 -3.67
N GLY A 52 -1.65 14.96 -3.56
CA GLY A 52 -2.85 14.51 -4.26
C GLY A 52 -2.67 14.48 -5.78
N ASN A 53 -2.04 15.50 -6.35
CA ASN A 53 -1.72 15.56 -7.78
C ASN A 53 -0.74 14.45 -8.22
N LEU A 54 0.28 14.18 -7.42
CA LEU A 54 1.25 13.11 -7.71
C LEU A 54 0.60 11.73 -7.71
N ILE A 55 -0.25 11.44 -6.71
CA ILE A 55 -0.99 10.16 -6.64
C ILE A 55 -1.95 9.99 -7.81
N GLN A 56 -2.63 11.07 -8.22
CA GLN A 56 -3.50 11.03 -9.40
C GLN A 56 -2.72 10.80 -10.70
N MET A 57 -1.54 11.40 -10.83
CA MET A 57 -0.65 11.18 -11.99
C MET A 57 -0.18 9.73 -12.06
N GLU A 58 0.25 9.16 -10.93
CA GLU A 58 0.67 7.76 -10.85
C GLU A 58 -0.44 6.80 -11.26
N ARG A 59 -1.66 6.99 -10.74
CA ARG A 59 -2.83 6.17 -11.11
C ARG A 59 -3.19 6.30 -12.60
N LYS A 60 -3.08 7.50 -13.18
CA LYS A 60 -3.29 7.70 -14.62
C LYS A 60 -2.23 6.99 -15.46
N MET A 61 -0.99 6.97 -15.00
CA MET A 61 0.12 6.29 -15.67
C MET A 61 0.00 4.76 -15.59
N GLU A 62 -0.47 4.23 -14.46
CA GLU A 62 -0.78 2.81 -14.28
C GLU A 62 -1.86 2.36 -15.27
N ASN A 63 -2.99 3.08 -15.33
CA ASN A 63 -4.06 2.80 -16.30
C ASN A 63 -3.58 2.87 -17.77
N PHE A 64 -2.65 3.78 -18.09
CA PHE A 64 -2.07 3.89 -19.42
C PHE A 64 -1.13 2.74 -19.76
N LYS A 65 -0.38 2.24 -18.77
CA LYS A 65 0.48 1.07 -18.91
C LYS A 65 -0.34 -0.19 -19.18
N ASP A 66 -1.46 -0.34 -18.48
CA ASP A 66 -2.41 -1.45 -18.70
C ASP A 66 -3.04 -1.41 -20.10
N ASP A 67 -3.36 -0.24 -20.65
CA ASP A 67 -3.92 -0.10 -22.01
C ASP A 67 -2.87 -0.37 -23.12
N ILE A 68 -1.57 -0.26 -22.82
CA ILE A 68 -0.47 -0.66 -23.73
C ILE A 68 -0.15 -2.16 -23.62
N THR A 69 -0.39 -2.78 -22.46
CA THR A 69 -0.08 -4.19 -22.22
C THR A 69 -1.28 -5.14 -22.31
N SER A 70 -2.51 -4.64 -22.48
CA SER A 70 -3.73 -5.45 -22.48
C SER A 70 -4.43 -5.47 -23.85
N GLU A 71 -4.41 -6.64 -24.49
CA GLU A 71 -5.40 -7.20 -25.44
C GLU A 71 -5.76 -6.47 -26.75
N LYS A 72 -5.78 -5.13 -26.85
CA LYS A 72 -6.34 -4.44 -28.04
C LYS A 72 -5.49 -4.52 -29.32
N ARG A 73 -4.27 -5.05 -29.25
CA ARG A 73 -3.44 -5.41 -30.42
C ARG A 73 -3.15 -6.90 -30.55
N ALA A 74 -3.72 -7.73 -29.68
CA ALA A 74 -3.73 -9.16 -29.89
C ALA A 74 -5.03 -9.51 -30.60
N ILE A 75 -5.01 -9.57 -31.93
CA ILE A 75 -6.06 -10.24 -32.69
C ILE A 75 -6.07 -11.70 -32.19
N ASP A 76 -7.01 -12.06 -31.32
CA ASP A 76 -7.21 -13.45 -30.91
C ASP A 76 -7.94 -14.14 -32.06
N LEU A 77 -7.18 -14.80 -32.93
CA LEU A 77 -7.71 -15.61 -34.03
C LEU A 77 -8.42 -16.89 -33.55
N GLY A 78 -8.75 -17.00 -32.26
CA GLY A 78 -9.37 -18.19 -31.68
C GLY A 78 -8.42 -19.40 -31.64
N LEU A 79 -7.13 -19.19 -31.86
CA LEU A 79 -6.10 -20.25 -31.88
C LEU A 79 -5.88 -20.88 -30.50
N SER A 80 -6.39 -20.28 -29.43
CA SER A 80 -6.28 -20.79 -28.06
C SER A 80 -7.48 -21.66 -27.65
N ARG A 81 -8.58 -21.66 -28.42
CA ARG A 81 -9.80 -22.40 -28.07
C ARG A 81 -9.65 -23.87 -28.49
N GLY A 82 -9.78 -24.78 -27.53
CA GLY A 82 -9.69 -26.23 -27.76
C GLY A 82 -8.27 -26.81 -27.72
N TYR A 83 -7.26 -26.01 -27.34
CA TYR A 83 -5.88 -26.49 -27.20
C TYR A 83 -5.64 -27.08 -25.81
N SER A 84 -5.13 -28.31 -25.76
CA SER A 84 -4.70 -28.94 -24.52
C SER A 84 -3.60 -28.11 -23.85
N GLY A 85 -3.54 -28.09 -22.51
CA GLY A 85 -2.54 -27.33 -21.76
C GLY A 85 -1.10 -27.68 -22.16
N ALA A 86 -0.83 -28.94 -22.56
CA ALA A 86 0.47 -29.35 -23.07
C ALA A 86 0.82 -28.68 -24.42
N MET A 87 -0.19 -28.40 -25.24
CA MET A 87 -0.04 -27.76 -26.55
C MET A 87 0.17 -26.25 -26.39
N GLN A 88 -0.56 -25.63 -25.46
CA GLN A 88 -0.36 -24.23 -25.10
C GLN A 88 1.02 -24.01 -24.45
N ALA A 89 1.47 -24.93 -23.59
CA ALA A 89 2.80 -24.89 -22.99
C ALA A 89 3.91 -25.00 -24.05
N LYS A 90 3.77 -25.91 -25.04
CA LYS A 90 4.71 -26.00 -26.18
C LYS A 90 4.72 -24.73 -27.02
N HIS A 91 3.56 -24.12 -27.26
CA HIS A 91 3.47 -22.86 -27.98
C HIS A 91 4.19 -21.72 -27.24
N LEU A 92 3.96 -21.60 -25.93
CA LEU A 92 4.63 -20.62 -25.08
C LEU A 92 6.15 -20.86 -25.04
N LEU A 93 6.58 -22.11 -24.95
CA LEU A 93 8.00 -22.48 -25.03
C LEU A 93 8.62 -22.08 -26.37
N GLY A 94 7.91 -22.29 -27.48
CA GLY A 94 8.35 -21.88 -28.82
C GLY A 94 8.48 -20.37 -28.97
N LEU A 95 7.52 -19.61 -28.42
CA LEU A 95 7.59 -18.15 -28.37
C LEU A 95 8.76 -17.67 -27.51
N ALA A 96 8.98 -18.29 -26.35
CA ALA A 96 10.11 -17.99 -25.48
C ALA A 96 11.45 -18.28 -26.17
N ALA A 97 11.56 -19.40 -26.88
CA ALA A 97 12.75 -19.77 -27.64
C ALA A 97 13.04 -18.81 -28.81
N ALA A 98 12.01 -18.28 -29.48
CA ALA A 98 12.17 -17.29 -30.53
C ALA A 98 12.59 -15.90 -29.99
N ASN A 99 12.09 -15.51 -28.82
CA ASN A 99 12.43 -14.25 -28.17
C ASN A 99 13.81 -14.26 -27.49
N TYR A 100 14.34 -15.45 -27.19
CA TYR A 100 15.69 -15.63 -26.65
C TYR A 100 16.74 -14.93 -27.54
N GLU A 101 17.75 -14.32 -26.92
CA GLU A 101 18.76 -13.52 -27.62
C GLU A 101 19.58 -14.32 -28.63
N GLY A 102 19.78 -15.63 -28.35
CA GLY A 102 20.36 -16.60 -29.27
C GLY A 102 19.33 -17.50 -29.97
N GLY A 103 18.07 -17.08 -30.01
CA GLY A 103 16.95 -17.85 -30.54
C GLY A 103 17.09 -18.13 -32.05
N PRO A 104 16.49 -19.23 -32.54
CA PRO A 104 16.55 -19.61 -33.94
C PRO A 104 15.99 -18.49 -34.84
N GLY A 105 16.72 -18.14 -35.90
CA GLY A 105 16.32 -17.12 -36.88
C GLY A 105 16.90 -15.72 -36.64
N ARG A 106 17.46 -15.41 -35.46
CA ARG A 106 18.23 -14.17 -35.26
C ARG A 106 19.63 -14.35 -35.83
N ARG A 107 19.89 -13.79 -37.02
CA ARG A 107 21.25 -13.70 -37.58
C ARG A 107 22.12 -12.94 -36.57
N ARG A 108 23.23 -13.57 -36.15
CA ARG A 108 24.28 -12.87 -35.38
C ARG A 108 24.69 -11.67 -36.22
N ARG A 109 24.51 -10.45 -35.70
CA ARG A 109 24.88 -9.22 -36.41
C ARG A 109 26.39 -9.06 -36.55
N ASP A 110 27.16 -9.99 -35.98
CA ASP A 110 28.60 -9.97 -35.93
C ASP A 110 29.13 -11.22 -36.66
N ALA A 111 28.98 -11.22 -37.97
CA ALA A 111 29.80 -12.01 -38.87
C ALA A 111 30.58 -11.03 -39.73
N HIS A 112 31.62 -10.45 -39.13
CA HIS A 112 32.62 -9.66 -39.82
C HIS A 112 34.00 -10.03 -39.30
#